data_AF-A0A9E1XGI0-F1
#
_entry.id   AF-A0A9E1XGI0-F1
#
_cell.length_a   1.000
_cell.length_b   1.000
_cell.length_c   1.000
_cell.angle_alpha   90.00
_cell.angle_beta   90.00
_cell.angle_gamma   90.00
#
_symmetry.space_group_name_H-M   'P 1'
#
loop_
_entity.id
_entity.type
_entity.pdbx_description
1 polymer ?
#
loop_
_entity_poly.entity_id
_entity_poly.type
_entity_poly.pdbx_seq_one_letter_code
_entity_poly.pdbx_strand_id
1 'polypeptide(L)'
;MHDVDINCAKCNTHISQLPFQPSGDRPVYCADCNRSYRESRSNDKPQAQMHEVDVDCAGCGTHISQLPFQPTGDKPVYCRDCMQARRNNA
;
A
#
# COMPACT_ATOMS: atom_id res chain seq x y z
N MET A 1 13.43 8.29 -18.25
CA MET A 1 12.26 8.21 -19.16
C MET A 1 12.69 7.30 -20.29
N HIS A 2 11.87 6.31 -20.63
CA HIS A 2 12.13 5.33 -21.68
C HIS A 2 11.19 5.62 -22.84
N ASP A 3 11.76 5.76 -24.04
CA ASP A 3 10.99 5.87 -25.26
C ASP A 3 10.40 4.49 -25.59
N VAL A 4 9.08 4.45 -25.76
CA VAL A 4 8.29 3.24 -26.00
C VAL A 4 7.28 3.57 -27.09
N ASP A 5 6.89 2.59 -27.90
CA ASP A 5 5.83 2.77 -28.91
C ASP A 5 4.71 1.76 -28.63
N ILE A 6 3.79 2.14 -27.74
CA ILE A 6 2.73 1.24 -27.26
C ILE A 6 1.43 2.00 -27.11
N ASN A 7 0.30 1.32 -27.33
CA ASN A 7 -1.03 1.88 -27.14
C ASN A 7 -1.58 1.53 -25.76
N CYS A 8 -2.27 2.48 -25.13
CA CYS A 8 -2.98 2.26 -23.87
C CYS A 8 -4.02 1.13 -24.03
N ALA A 9 -3.96 0.12 -23.17
CA ALA A 9 -4.90 -1.01 -23.22
C ALA A 9 -6.37 -0.66 -22.96
N LYS A 10 -6.67 0.55 -22.44
CA LYS A 10 -8.03 0.98 -22.09
C LYS A 10 -8.65 1.94 -23.11
N CYS A 11 -7.90 2.95 -23.55
CA CYS A 11 -8.40 4.02 -24.41
C CYS A 11 -7.68 4.09 -25.77
N ASN A 12 -6.76 3.15 -26.04
CA ASN A 12 -5.99 3.03 -27.27
C ASN A 12 -5.11 4.24 -27.65
N THR A 13 -4.93 5.20 -26.72
CA THR A 13 -4.04 6.35 -26.88
C THR A 13 -2.59 5.90 -27.08
N HIS A 14 -1.89 6.53 -28.02
CA HIS A 14 -0.48 6.31 -28.27
C HIS A 14 0.38 6.84 -27.11
N ILE A 15 1.32 6.03 -26.65
CA ILE A 15 2.25 6.34 -25.56
C ILE A 15 3.65 6.24 -26.12
N SER A 16 4.34 7.39 -26.19
CA SER A 16 5.71 7.51 -26.68
C SER A 16 6.78 7.44 -25.58
N GLN A 17 6.43 7.77 -24.33
CA GLN A 17 7.38 7.87 -23.22
C GLN A 17 6.79 7.38 -21.90
N LEU A 18 7.55 6.56 -21.18
CA LEU A 18 7.20 6.05 -19.85
C LEU A 18 8.35 6.21 -18.85
N PRO A 19 8.07 6.31 -17.54
CA PRO A 19 9.11 6.33 -16.52
C PRO A 19 9.70 4.94 -16.24
N PHE A 20 9.15 3.87 -16.82
CA PHE A 20 9.60 2.49 -16.66
C PHE A 20 9.63 1.78 -18.01
N GLN A 21 10.46 0.74 -18.13
CA GLN A 21 10.46 -0.16 -19.28
C GLN A 21 9.34 -1.20 -19.11
N PRO A 22 8.37 -1.30 -20.05
CA PRO A 22 7.30 -2.29 -19.95
C PRO A 22 7.82 -3.71 -20.18
N SER A 23 7.47 -4.64 -19.30
CA SER A 23 7.95 -6.03 -19.33
C SER A 23 7.13 -6.99 -20.23
N GLY A 24 6.13 -6.48 -20.97
CA GLY A 24 5.25 -7.27 -21.85
C GLY A 24 4.23 -8.17 -21.13
N ASP A 25 4.48 -8.55 -19.87
CA ASP A 25 3.61 -9.39 -19.04
C ASP A 25 2.32 -8.68 -18.57
N ARG A 26 2.32 -7.35 -18.55
CA ARG A 26 1.22 -6.53 -18.03
C ARG A 26 0.76 -5.47 -19.02
N PRO A 27 -0.56 -5.20 -19.09
CA PRO A 27 -1.09 -4.13 -19.92
C PRO A 27 -0.58 -2.76 -19.46
N VAL A 28 -0.15 -1.95 -20.41
CA VAL A 28 0.30 -0.58 -20.19
C VAL A 28 -0.91 0.36 -20.32
N TYR A 29 -1.01 1.32 -19.40
CA TYR A 29 -2.06 2.34 -19.40
C TYR A 29 -1.44 3.73 -19.48
N CYS A 30 -2.12 4.65 -20.17
CA CYS A 30 -1.76 6.07 -20.16
C CYS A 30 -1.94 6.68 -18.76
N ALA A 31 -1.37 7.87 -18.56
CA ALA A 31 -1.40 8.56 -17.27
C ALA A 31 -2.82 8.70 -16.70
N ASP A 32 -3.78 9.15 -17.52
CA ASP A 32 -5.18 9.29 -17.12
C ASP A 32 -5.84 7.96 -16.77
N CYS A 33 -5.68 6.94 -17.61
CA CYS A 33 -6.28 5.62 -17.36
C CYS A 33 -5.68 4.96 -16.11
N ASN A 34 -4.38 5.06 -15.91
CA ASN A 34 -3.71 4.57 -14.71
C ASN A 34 -4.13 5.36 -13.47
N ARG A 35 -4.32 6.68 -13.59
CA ARG A 35 -4.82 7.52 -12.49
C ARG A 35 -6.23 7.10 -12.09
N SER A 36 -7.18 7.04 -13.03
CA SER A 36 -8.56 6.60 -12.74
C SER A 36 -8.59 5.20 -12.14
N TYR A 37 -7.78 4.27 -12.67
CA TYR A 37 -7.67 2.91 -12.13
C TYR A 37 -7.21 2.89 -10.67
N ARG A 38 -6.21 3.71 -10.33
CA ARG A 38 -5.71 3.85 -8.95
C ARG A 38 -6.76 4.47 -8.04
N GLU A 39 -7.52 5.46 -8.50
CA GLU A 39 -8.59 6.08 -7.70
C GLU A 39 -9.74 5.11 -7.45
N SER A 40 -10.11 4.30 -8.45
CA SER A 40 -11.10 3.23 -8.27
C SER A 40 -10.64 2.20 -7.24
N ARG A 41 -9.36 1.81 -7.24
CA ARG A 41 -8.79 0.92 -6.21
C ARG A 41 -8.66 1.58 -4.84
N SER A 42 -8.55 2.91 -4.77
CA SER A 42 -8.42 3.61 -3.50
C SER A 42 -9.73 3.66 -2.73
N ASN A 43 -10.88 3.61 -3.43
CA ASN A 43 -12.20 3.50 -2.82
C ASN A 43 -12.52 2.07 -2.34
N ASP A 44 -11.95 1.06 -3.00
CA ASP A 44 -12.03 -0.35 -2.58
C ASP A 44 -10.84 -0.73 -1.67
N LYS A 45 -10.43 0.17 -0.77
CA LYS A 45 -9.61 -0.27 0.35
C LYS A 45 -10.57 -0.85 1.37
N PRO A 46 -10.54 -2.17 1.67
CA PRO A 46 -11.27 -2.67 2.82
C PRO A 46 -10.82 -1.84 4.01
N GLN A 47 -11.78 -1.19 4.68
CA GLN A 47 -11.53 -0.50 5.92
C GLN A 47 -10.82 -1.51 6.81
N ALA A 48 -9.58 -1.20 7.21
CA ALA A 48 -8.80 -2.12 8.03
C ALA A 48 -9.67 -2.42 9.25
N GLN A 49 -10.13 -3.67 9.36
CA GLN A 49 -10.97 -4.07 10.47
C GLN A 49 -10.13 -3.88 11.74
N MET A 50 -10.54 -2.89 12.52
CA MET A 50 -9.94 -2.64 13.83
C MET A 50 -10.45 -3.74 14.74
N HIS A 51 -9.52 -4.52 15.27
CA HIS A 51 -9.81 -5.53 16.28
C HIS A 51 -9.67 -4.85 17.63
N GLU A 52 -10.72 -4.93 18.44
CA GLU A 52 -10.66 -4.53 19.84
C GLU A 52 -9.82 -5.56 20.60
N VAL A 53 -8.77 -5.08 21.26
CA VAL A 53 -7.78 -5.91 21.96
C VAL A 53 -7.43 -5.25 23.27
N ASP A 54 -7.08 -6.03 24.29
CA ASP A 54 -6.61 -5.52 25.57
C ASP A 54 -5.16 -5.98 25.75
N VAL A 55 -4.22 -5.26 25.14
CA VAL A 55 -2.79 -5.63 25.18
C VAL A 55 -1.92 -4.42 25.51
N ASP A 56 -0.86 -4.64 26.26
CA ASP A 56 0.11 -3.60 26.60
C ASP A 56 1.29 -3.59 25.62
N CYS A 57 1.77 -2.39 25.28
CA CYS A 57 2.93 -2.22 24.42
C CYS A 57 4.19 -2.80 25.08
N ALA A 58 4.86 -3.72 24.39
CA ALA A 58 6.09 -4.34 24.88
C ALA A 58 7.29 -3.36 24.97
N GLY A 59 7.19 -2.16 24.38
CA GLY A 59 8.25 -1.15 24.41
C GLY A 59 8.10 -0.10 25.51
N CYS A 60 6.87 0.31 25.81
CA CYS A 60 6.59 1.43 26.72
C CYS A 60 5.51 1.15 27.77
N GLY A 61 4.86 -0.02 27.72
CA GLY A 61 3.77 -0.39 28.64
C GLY A 61 2.46 0.35 28.42
N THR A 62 2.32 1.12 27.33
CA THR A 62 1.07 1.81 27.02
C THR A 62 -0.01 0.80 26.62
N HIS A 63 -1.20 0.96 27.20
CA HIS A 63 -2.37 0.15 26.89
C HIS A 63 -2.85 0.41 25.45
N ILE A 64 -3.10 -0.66 24.70
CA ILE A 64 -3.57 -0.62 23.31
C ILE A 64 -4.93 -1.31 23.26
N SER A 65 -5.96 -0.52 22.92
CA SER A 65 -7.34 -0.99 22.82
C SER A 65 -7.74 -1.47 21.42
N GLN A 66 -7.00 -1.06 20.38
CA GLN A 66 -7.34 -1.35 18.99
C GLN A 66 -6.11 -1.61 18.12
N LEU A 67 -6.17 -2.66 17.30
CA LEU A 67 -5.14 -3.00 16.32
C LEU A 67 -5.75 -3.31 14.94
N PRO A 68 -5.04 -3.00 13.84
CA PRO A 68 -5.48 -3.39 12.49
C PRO A 68 -5.25 -4.89 12.20
N PHE A 69 -4.82 -5.68 13.18
CA PHE A 69 -4.58 -7.11 13.10
C PHE A 69 -4.92 -7.77 14.44
N GLN A 70 -5.30 -9.05 14.40
CA GLN A 70 -5.48 -9.85 15.62
C GLN A 70 -4.10 -10.32 16.13
N PRO A 71 -3.69 -9.97 17.37
CA PRO A 71 -2.46 -10.47 17.96
C PRO A 71 -2.59 -11.99 18.22
N THR A 72 -1.65 -12.77 17.71
CA THR A 72 -1.62 -14.25 17.84
C THR A 72 -0.80 -14.73 19.05
N GLY A 73 -0.25 -13.82 19.85
CA GLY A 73 0.61 -14.13 21.02
C GLY A 73 2.05 -14.54 20.68
N ASP A 74 2.36 -14.83 19.42
CA ASP A 74 3.73 -15.21 18.97
C ASP A 74 4.70 -14.01 18.92
N LYS A 75 4.17 -12.80 18.69
CA LYS A 75 4.97 -11.57 18.54
C LYS A 75 4.57 -10.48 19.54
N PRO A 76 5.54 -9.75 20.11
CA PRO A 76 5.25 -8.61 20.97
C PRO A 76 4.54 -7.51 20.20
N VAL A 77 3.47 -6.97 20.78
CA VAL A 77 2.71 -5.85 20.23
C VAL A 77 3.37 -4.54 20.65
N TYR A 78 3.46 -3.59 19.72
CA TYR A 78 3.99 -2.25 19.99
C TYR A 78 2.97 -1.18 19.62
N CYS A 79 2.95 -0.10 20.38
CA CYS A 79 2.17 1.09 20.04
C CYS A 79 2.72 1.76 18.79
N ARG A 80 1.95 2.70 18.23
CA ARG A 80 2.30 3.42 17.00
C ARG A 80 3.67 4.09 17.09
N ASP A 81 3.97 4.74 18.22
CA ASP A 81 5.23 5.45 18.45
C ASP A 81 6.42 4.50 18.52
N CYS A 82 6.32 3.42 19.30
CA CYS A 82 7.37 2.41 19.39
C CYS A 82 7.59 1.71 18.03
N MET A 83 6.53 1.40 17.30
CA MET A 83 6.65 0.79 15.97
C MET A 83 7.32 1.75 14.97
N GLN A 84 6.98 3.05 15.03
CA GLN A 84 7.57 4.06 14.17
C GLN A 84 9.05 4.30 14.52
N ALA A 85 9.40 4.38 15.80
CA ALA A 85 10.78 4.50 16.26
C ALA A 85 11.67 3.34 15.76
N ARG A 86 11.14 2.11 15.75
CA ARG A 86 11.85 0.92 15.24
C ARG A 86 12.00 0.92 13.72
N ARG A 87 10.99 1.39 12.97
CA ARG A 87 11.09 1.51 11.50
C ARG A 87 12.12 2.54 11.05
N ASN A 88 12.30 3.61 11.82
CA ASN A 88 13.30 4.65 11.53
C ASN A 88 14.73 4.25 11.92
N ASN A 89 14.90 3.16 12.67
CA ASN A 89 16.21 2.62 13.09
C ASN A 89 16.64 1.39 12.26
N ALA A 90 15.93 1.07 11.16
CA ALA A 90 16.17 -0.09 10.31
C ALA A 90 16.77 0.32 8.96
#